data_AF-M9RFE6-F1
#
_entry.id   AF-M9RFE6-F1
#
_cell.length_a   1.000
_cell.length_b   1.000
_cell.length_c   1.000
_cell.angle_alpha   90.00
_cell.angle_beta   90.00
_cell.angle_gamma   90.00
#
_symmetry.space_group_name_H-M   'P 1'
#
loop_
_entity.id
_entity.type
_entity.pdbx_description
1 polymer ?
#
loop_
_entity_poly.entity_id
_entity_poly.type
_entity_poly.pdbx_seq_one_letter_code
_entity_poly.pdbx_strand_id
1 'polypeptide(L)'
;MAADQVIQSSSDALFDALEQAQNTLEMAVIKSDFNTAKCVNAEMDLHLKELFDLPTKQVSTNLYRLTQIADRHKQAQARLAQKMTDMQRRLRRNQTAISVYSKP
;
A
#
# COMPACT_ATOMS: atom_id res chain seq x y z
N MET A 1 29.13 21.15 3.55
CA MET A 1 27.90 21.64 2.88
C MET A 1 27.43 20.74 1.73
N ALA A 2 28.29 19.95 1.07
CA ALA A 2 27.86 19.04 0.00
C ALA A 2 27.17 17.74 0.49
N ALA A 3 27.59 17.18 1.63
CA ALA A 3 27.02 15.93 2.15
C ALA A 3 25.55 16.10 2.59
N ASP A 4 25.22 17.19 3.28
CA ASP A 4 23.84 17.45 3.70
C ASP A 4 22.87 17.58 2.52
N GLN A 5 23.30 18.22 1.41
CA GLN A 5 22.47 18.32 0.20
C GLN A 5 22.25 16.96 -0.48
N VAL A 6 23.28 16.13 -0.61
CA VAL A 6 23.16 14.81 -1.25
C VAL A 6 22.25 13.88 -0.44
N ILE A 7 22.35 13.91 0.89
CA ILE A 7 21.53 13.05 1.75
C ILE A 7 20.08 13.58 1.78
N GLN A 8 19.85 14.89 1.72
CA GLN A 8 18.51 15.47 1.60
C GLN A 8 17.81 15.04 0.29
N SER A 9 18.51 15.10 -0.84
CA SER A 9 18.01 14.66 -2.15
C SER A 9 17.66 13.17 -2.18
N SER A 10 18.42 12.35 -1.45
CA SER A 10 18.13 10.91 -1.31
C SER A 10 16.86 10.65 -0.50
N SER A 11 16.61 11.44 0.55
CA SER A 11 15.39 11.30 1.36
C SER A 11 14.14 11.69 0.57
N ASP A 12 14.19 12.78 -0.20
CA ASP A 12 13.06 13.24 -0.99
C ASP A 12 12.68 12.22 -2.09
N ALA A 13 13.67 11.59 -2.72
CA ALA A 13 13.43 10.51 -3.69
C ALA A 13 12.71 9.30 -3.06
N LEU A 14 13.02 8.94 -1.81
CA LEU A 14 12.34 7.86 -1.10
C LEU A 14 10.89 8.23 -0.75
N PHE A 15 10.65 9.48 -0.35
CA PHE A 15 9.28 9.96 -0.13
C PHE A 15 8.46 9.98 -1.42
N ASP A 16 9.05 10.41 -2.53
CA ASP A 16 8.40 10.41 -3.84
C ASP A 16 8.09 8.97 -4.30
N ALA A 17 9.01 8.03 -4.07
CA ALA A 17 8.80 6.61 -4.35
C ALA A 17 7.65 6.04 -3.49
N LEU A 18 7.59 6.37 -2.19
CA LEU A 18 6.48 5.97 -1.32
C LEU A 18 5.14 6.57 -1.75
N GLU A 19 5.11 7.82 -2.18
CA GLU A 19 3.89 8.45 -2.72
C GLU A 19 3.44 7.77 -4.01
N GLN A 20 4.37 7.45 -4.92
CA GLN A 20 4.08 6.74 -6.16
C GLN A 20 3.57 5.32 -5.89
N ALA A 21 4.19 4.60 -4.96
CA ALA A 21 3.75 3.29 -4.52
C ALA A 21 2.34 3.38 -3.92
N GLN A 22 2.07 4.36 -3.04
CA GLN A 22 0.74 4.58 -2.46
C GLN A 22 -0.32 4.91 -3.52
N ASN A 23 0.00 5.74 -4.51
CA ASN A 23 -0.90 6.02 -5.65
C ASN A 23 -1.20 4.74 -6.45
N THR A 24 -0.19 3.90 -6.67
CA THR A 24 -0.33 2.63 -7.39
C THR A 24 -1.19 1.64 -6.59
N LEU A 25 -1.01 1.58 -5.27
CA LEU A 25 -1.84 0.78 -4.38
C LEU A 25 -3.30 1.19 -4.48
N GLU A 26 -3.61 2.49 -4.39
CA GLU A 26 -4.97 3.00 -4.51
C GLU A 26 -5.62 2.63 -5.84
N MET A 27 -4.87 2.72 -6.95
CA MET A 27 -5.33 2.27 -8.26
C MET A 27 -5.58 0.76 -8.32
N ALA A 28 -4.71 -0.05 -7.71
CA ALA A 28 -4.89 -1.49 -7.60
C ALA A 28 -6.15 -1.83 -6.78
N VAL A 29 -6.40 -1.10 -5.67
CA VAL A 29 -7.63 -1.24 -4.88
C VAL A 29 -8.87 -0.94 -5.72
N ILE A 30 -8.87 0.17 -6.48
CA ILE A 30 -9.99 0.56 -7.35
C ILE A 30 -10.27 -0.57 -8.35
N LYS A 31 -9.22 -1.05 -9.04
CA LYS A 31 -9.29 -2.12 -10.04
C LYS A 31 -9.53 -3.51 -9.45
N SER A 32 -9.49 -3.66 -8.11
CA SER A 32 -9.53 -4.95 -7.41
C SER A 32 -8.42 -5.90 -7.86
N ASP A 33 -7.26 -5.34 -8.22
CA ASP A 33 -6.06 -6.08 -8.59
C ASP A 33 -5.24 -6.40 -7.33
N PHE A 34 -5.57 -7.53 -6.70
CA PHE A 34 -4.93 -7.97 -5.47
C PHE A 34 -3.46 -8.38 -5.64
N ASN A 35 -3.07 -8.79 -6.85
CA ASN A 35 -1.68 -9.17 -7.13
C ASN A 35 -0.80 -7.92 -7.14
N THR A 36 -1.22 -6.90 -7.89
CA THR A 36 -0.51 -5.61 -7.90
C THR A 36 -0.49 -4.99 -6.52
N ALA A 37 -1.62 -5.01 -5.78
CA ALA A 37 -1.66 -4.51 -4.41
C ALA A 37 -0.65 -5.22 -3.48
N LYS A 38 -0.47 -6.54 -3.63
CA LYS A 38 0.51 -7.31 -2.86
C LYS A 38 1.95 -6.93 -3.22
N CYS A 39 2.26 -6.81 -4.51
CA CYS A 39 3.60 -6.42 -4.98
C CYS A 39 3.96 -5.01 -4.47
N VAL A 40 3.03 -4.06 -4.59
CA VAL A 40 3.23 -2.68 -4.14
C VAL A 40 3.43 -2.60 -2.63
N ASN A 41 2.69 -3.38 -1.82
CA ASN A 41 2.92 -3.42 -0.38
C ASN A 41 4.34 -3.89 -0.03
N ALA A 42 4.84 -4.93 -0.72
CA ALA A 42 6.21 -5.40 -0.51
C ALA A 42 7.25 -4.34 -0.90
N GLU A 43 6.99 -3.57 -1.95
CA GLU A 43 7.83 -2.45 -2.36
C GLU A 43 7.81 -1.31 -1.33
N MET A 44 6.63 -0.94 -0.82
CA MET A 44 6.51 0.06 0.25
C MET A 44 7.28 -0.35 1.51
N ASP A 45 7.26 -1.64 1.87
CA ASP A 45 8.02 -2.16 3.01
C ASP A 45 9.53 -2.01 2.82
N LEU A 46 10.04 -2.10 1.58
CA LEU A 46 11.46 -1.87 1.29
C LEU A 46 11.81 -0.38 1.45
N HIS A 47 11.04 0.50 0.83
CA HIS A 47 11.26 1.96 0.94
C HIS A 47 11.14 2.45 2.39
N LEU A 48 10.24 1.88 3.20
CA LEU A 48 10.12 2.20 4.62
C LEU A 48 11.33 1.73 5.44
N LYS A 49 11.94 0.59 5.10
CA LYS A 49 13.18 0.13 5.75
C LYS A 49 14.35 1.06 5.41
N GLU A 50 14.48 1.43 4.14
CA GLU A 50 15.51 2.38 3.71
C GLU A 50 15.36 3.75 4.40
N LEU A 51 14.12 4.19 4.61
CA LEU A 51 13.81 5.40 5.40
C LEU A 51 14.14 5.26 6.89
N PHE A 52 14.00 4.07 7.48
CA PHE A 52 14.36 3.83 8.86
C PHE A 52 15.88 3.88 9.09
N ASP A 53 16.66 3.49 8.10
CA ASP A 53 18.13 3.53 8.14
C ASP A 53 18.70 4.95 7.96
N LEU A 54 17.86 5.94 7.61
CA LEU A 54 18.28 7.34 7.47
C LEU A 54 18.44 8.05 8.83
N PRO A 55 19.32 9.07 8.91
CA PRO A 55 19.46 9.89 10.11
C PRO A 55 18.14 10.53 10.54
N THR A 56 17.82 10.47 11.84
CA THR A 56 16.53 10.88 12.42
C THR A 56 16.13 12.32 12.13
N LYS A 57 17.10 13.22 11.91
CA LYS A 57 16.86 14.63 11.55
C LYS A 57 16.20 14.83 10.18
N GLN A 58 16.34 13.87 9.26
CA GLN A 58 15.74 13.99 7.91
C GLN A 58 14.30 13.51 7.91
N VAL A 59 14.03 12.43 8.64
CA VAL A 59 12.67 11.92 8.85
C VAL A 59 11.80 13.00 9.49
N SER A 60 12.33 13.76 10.46
CA SER A 60 11.58 14.84 11.13
C SER A 60 11.10 15.95 10.20
N THR A 61 11.86 16.27 9.15
CA THR A 61 11.52 17.34 8.19
C THR A 61 10.35 16.93 7.29
N ASN A 62 10.19 15.63 7.05
CA ASN A 62 9.18 15.07 6.15
C ASN A 62 8.09 14.26 6.90
N LEU A 63 7.99 14.41 8.23
CA LEU A 63 7.01 13.72 9.07
C LEU A 63 5.56 13.91 8.60
N TYR A 64 5.23 15.12 8.14
CA TYR A 64 3.88 15.40 7.64
C TYR A 64 3.53 14.57 6.41
N ARG A 65 4.45 14.48 5.43
CA ARG A 65 4.28 13.64 4.23
C ARG A 65 4.17 12.17 4.62
N LEU A 66 5.03 11.69 5.51
CA LEU A 66 4.97 10.30 6.00
C LEU A 66 3.63 9.98 6.66
N THR A 67 3.11 10.90 7.48
CA THR A 67 1.82 10.75 8.15
C THR A 67 0.67 10.66 7.14
N GLN A 68 0.67 11.53 6.12
CA GLN A 68 -0.32 11.46 5.05
C GLN A 68 -0.26 10.14 4.28
N ILE A 69 0.95 9.67 3.92
CA ILE A 69 1.13 8.38 3.24
C ILE A 69 0.61 7.25 4.13
N ALA A 70 0.93 7.26 5.43
CA ALA A 70 0.48 6.23 6.37
C ALA A 70 -1.06 6.19 6.52
N ASP A 71 -1.72 7.34 6.60
CA ASP A 71 -3.17 7.40 6.72
C ASP A 71 -3.88 6.93 5.44
N ARG A 72 -3.37 7.34 4.27
CA ARG A 72 -3.85 6.84 2.98
C ARG A 72 -3.63 5.33 2.84
N HIS A 73 -2.49 4.83 3.30
CA HIS A 73 -2.17 3.41 3.30
C HIS A 73 -3.15 2.61 4.15
N LYS A 74 -3.43 3.05 5.39
CA LYS A 74 -4.45 2.43 6.26
C LYS A 74 -5.82 2.36 5.59
N GLN A 75 -6.24 3.44 4.95
CA GLN A 75 -7.52 3.47 4.22
C GLN A 75 -7.52 2.49 3.03
N ALA A 76 -6.43 2.43 2.27
CA ALA A 76 -6.29 1.48 1.16
C ALA A 76 -6.36 0.02 1.64
N GLN A 77 -5.69 -0.31 2.76
CA GLN A 77 -5.75 -1.64 3.38
C GLN A 77 -7.15 -2.00 3.86
N ALA A 78 -7.84 -1.07 4.52
CA ALA A 78 -9.23 -1.28 4.94
C ALA A 78 -10.16 -1.57 3.75
N ARG A 79 -9.99 -0.84 2.64
CA ARG A 79 -10.75 -1.06 1.40
C ARG A 79 -10.42 -2.41 0.75
N LEU A 80 -9.17 -2.84 0.76
CA LEU A 80 -8.76 -4.17 0.27
C LEU A 80 -9.40 -5.29 1.10
N ALA A 81 -9.34 -5.19 2.42
CA ALA A 81 -9.95 -6.16 3.33
C ALA A 81 -11.47 -6.28 3.12
N GLN A 82 -12.14 -5.14 2.93
CA GLN A 82 -13.57 -5.11 2.62
C GLN A 82 -13.86 -5.81 1.28
N LYS A 83 -13.11 -5.49 0.21
CA LYS A 83 -13.26 -6.14 -1.10
C LYS A 83 -13.02 -7.65 -1.05
N MET A 84 -12.01 -8.11 -0.30
CA MET A 84 -11.78 -9.54 -0.10
C MET A 84 -12.96 -10.22 0.60
N THR A 85 -13.49 -9.59 1.65
CA THR A 85 -14.66 -10.10 2.39
C THR A 85 -15.89 -10.22 1.49
N ASP A 86 -16.15 -9.20 0.65
CA ASP A 86 -17.26 -9.20 -0.30
C ASP A 86 -17.09 -10.27 -1.38
N MET A 87 -15.87 -10.46 -1.89
CA MET A 87 -15.56 -11.52 -2.84
C MET A 87 -15.78 -12.91 -2.23
N GLN A 88 -15.31 -13.16 -1.01
CA GLN A 88 -15.53 -14.41 -0.30
C GLN A 88 -17.03 -14.69 -0.06
N ARG A 89 -17.80 -13.67 0.31
CA ARG A 89 -19.25 -13.78 0.48
C ARG A 89 -19.95 -14.16 -0.83
N ARG A 90 -19.54 -13.56 -1.95
CA ARG A 90 -20.08 -13.90 -3.29
C ARG A 90 -19.72 -15.33 -3.69
N LEU A 91 -18.48 -15.76 -3.47
CA LEU A 91 -18.05 -17.14 -3.73
C LEU A 91 -18.88 -18.16 -2.95
N ARG A 92 -19.09 -17.95 -1.64
CA ARG A 92 -19.92 -18.84 -0.82
C ARG A 92 -21.37 -18.92 -1.32
N ARG A 93 -21.96 -17.78 -1.71
CA ARG A 93 -23.31 -17.74 -2.29
C ARG A 93 -23.39 -18.53 -3.60
N ASN A 94 -22.43 -18.34 -4.49
CA ASN A 94 -22.37 -19.07 -5.76
C ASN A 94 -22.18 -20.58 -5.56
N GLN A 95 -21.29 -20.99 -4.64
CA GLN A 95 -21.12 -22.40 -4.29
C GLN A 95 -22.40 -23.02 -3.72
N THR A 96 -23.12 -22.28 -2.86
CA THR A 96 -24.41 -22.73 -2.32
C THR A 96 -25.44 -22.90 -3.43
N ALA A 97 -25.54 -21.92 -4.34
CA ALA A 97 -26.45 -22.00 -5.48
C ALA A 97 -26.13 -23.20 -6.38
N ILE A 98 -24.86 -23.39 -6.75
CA ILE A 98 -24.41 -24.54 -7.55
C ILE A 98 -24.76 -25.85 -6.84
N SER A 99 -24.51 -25.95 -5.54
CA SER A 99 -24.83 -27.14 -4.76
C SER A 99 -26.34 -27.44 -4.73
N VAL A 100 -27.20 -26.43 -4.69
CA VAL A 100 -28.66 -26.62 -4.76
C VAL A 100 -29.08 -27.18 -6.12
N TYR A 101 -28.51 -26.66 -7.22
CA TYR A 101 -28.82 -27.14 -8.58
C TYR A 101 -28.13 -28.48 -8.94
N SER A 102 -27.14 -28.90 -8.16
CA SER A 102 -26.38 -30.15 -8.38
C SER A 102 -26.86 -31.32 -7.50
N LYS A 103 -27.91 -31.12 -6.69
CA LYS A 103 -28.55 -32.20 -5.94
C LYS A 103 -29.47 -32.99 -6.89
N PRO A 104 -29.31 -34.33 -7.01
CA PRO A 104 -30.16 -35.18 -7.83
C PRO A 104 -31.60 -35.25 -7.31
#